data_AF-A0A7C6F4N9-F1
#
_entry.id   AF-A0A7C6F4N9-F1
#
_cell.length_a   1.000
_cell.length_b   1.000
_cell.length_c   1.000
_cell.angle_alpha   90.00
_cell.angle_beta   90.00
_cell.angle_gamma   90.00
#
_symmetry.space_group_name_H-M   'P 1'
#
loop_
_entity.id
_entity.type
_entity.pdbx_description
1 polymer ?
#
loop_
_entity_poly.entity_id
_entity_poly.type
_entity_poly.pdbx_seq_one_letter_code
_entity_poly.pdbx_strand_id
1 'polypeptide(L)'
;MEHIFTIAAIWLGLAVLSAVIAYHCRLSIALVEICVGVATAAVAAYWGRLDDLGANEEWLRFLASSGAVLLTFLAGAELQPEVMKKKLTEVSVVGWFGFLSPFLGCAAVAHYVLG
;
A
#
# COMPACT_ATOMS: atom_id res chain seq x y z
N MET A 1 -21.22 15.25 7.93
CA MET A 1 -21.43 14.43 6.71
C MET A 1 -20.67 15.00 5.52
N GLU A 2 -20.79 16.29 5.20
CA GLU A 2 -20.07 16.90 4.06
C GLU A 2 -18.55 16.68 4.11
N HIS A 3 -17.93 16.87 5.27
CA HIS A 3 -16.48 16.68 5.46
C HIS A 3 -15.98 15.26 5.09
N ILE A 4 -16.76 14.22 5.42
CA ILE A 4 -16.41 12.82 5.11
C ILE A 4 -16.42 12.61 3.59
N PHE A 5 -17.44 13.11 2.90
CA PHE A 5 -17.53 12.99 1.45
C PHE A 5 -16.44 13.78 0.73
N THR A 6 -16.04 14.94 1.26
CA THR A 6 -14.92 15.72 0.71
C THR A 6 -13.61 14.93 0.82
N ILE A 7 -13.31 14.36 1.99
CA ILE A 7 -12.11 13.52 2.18
C ILE A 7 -12.16 12.30 1.24
N ALA A 8 -13.28 11.58 1.20
CA ALA A 8 -13.45 10.43 0.34
C ALA A 8 -13.26 10.78 -1.15
N ALA A 9 -13.81 11.91 -1.60
CA ALA A 9 -13.65 12.39 -2.97
C ALA A 9 -12.19 12.75 -3.29
N ILE A 10 -11.46 13.35 -2.35
CA ILE A 10 -10.03 13.65 -2.53
C ILE A 10 -9.23 12.36 -2.67
N TRP A 11 -9.39 11.40 -1.74
CA TRP A 11 -8.67 10.12 -1.79
C TRP A 11 -8.99 9.32 -3.05
N LEU A 12 -10.27 9.24 -3.42
CA LEU A 12 -10.68 8.56 -4.65
C LEU A 12 -10.18 9.28 -5.91
N GLY A 13 -10.22 10.62 -5.91
CA GLY A 13 -9.68 11.44 -7.00
C GLY A 13 -8.19 11.24 -7.21
N LEU A 14 -7.42 11.15 -6.12
CA LEU A 14 -5.98 10.84 -6.16
C LEU A 14 -5.70 9.43 -6.66
N ALA A 15 -6.49 8.43 -6.27
CA ALA A 15 -6.37 7.06 -6.78
C ALA A 15 -6.64 7.00 -8.29
N VAL A 16 -7.71 7.66 -8.76
CA VAL A 16 -8.00 7.76 -10.21
C VAL A 16 -6.89 8.48 -10.96
N LEU A 17 -6.40 9.61 -10.43
CA LEU A 17 -5.27 10.33 -11.00
C LEU A 17 -4.04 9.43 -11.10
N SER A 18 -3.73 8.68 -10.04
CA SER A 18 -2.61 7.73 -10.01
C SER A 18 -2.75 6.66 -11.08
N ALA A 19 -3.95 6.09 -11.25
CA ALA A 19 -4.21 5.10 -12.29
C ALA A 19 -4.03 5.66 -13.71
N VAL A 20 -4.48 6.91 -13.95
CA VAL A 20 -4.28 7.60 -15.23
C VAL A 20 -2.79 7.83 -15.51
N ILE A 21 -2.04 8.30 -14.51
CA ILE A 21 -0.58 8.51 -14.63
C ILE A 21 0.12 7.17 -14.89
N ALA A 22 -0.19 6.12 -14.12
CA ALA A 22 0.38 4.80 -14.28
C ALA A 22 0.14 4.23 -15.68
N TYR A 23 -1.07 4.41 -16.21
CA TYR A 23 -1.41 4.00 -17.57
C TYR A 23 -0.57 4.72 -18.63
N HIS A 24 -0.44 6.06 -18.54
CA HIS A 24 0.32 6.84 -19.52
C HIS A 24 1.84 6.58 -19.45
N CYS A 25 2.37 6.41 -18.24
CA CYS A 25 3.80 6.14 -18.03
C CYS A 25 4.17 4.66 -18.19
N ARG A 26 3.19 3.76 -18.38
CA ARG A 26 3.36 2.29 -18.40
C ARG A 26 4.08 1.77 -17.15
N LEU A 27 3.70 2.30 -15.99
CA LEU A 27 4.22 1.93 -14.68
C LEU A 27 3.19 1.09 -13.90
N SER A 28 3.65 0.42 -12.84
CA SER A 28 2.76 -0.25 -11.90
C SER A 28 1.84 0.75 -11.21
N ILE A 29 0.54 0.49 -11.19
CA ILE A 29 -0.48 1.35 -10.55
C ILE A 29 -0.15 1.56 -9.08
N ALA A 30 0.14 0.47 -8.35
CA ALA A 30 0.45 0.52 -6.92
C ALA A 30 1.68 1.41 -6.63
N LEU A 31 2.70 1.36 -7.49
CA LEU A 31 3.89 2.21 -7.33
C LEU A 31 3.52 3.69 -7.48
N VAL A 32 2.70 4.04 -8.46
CA VAL A 32 2.27 5.42 -8.70
C VAL A 32 1.36 5.92 -7.58
N GLU A 33 0.45 5.08 -7.06
CA GLU A 33 -0.38 5.42 -5.90
C GLU A 33 0.45 5.79 -4.67
N ILE A 34 1.52 5.02 -4.39
CA ILE A 34 2.46 5.35 -3.31
C ILE A 34 3.15 6.69 -3.57
N CYS A 35 3.68 6.90 -4.78
CA CYS A 35 4.37 8.15 -5.14
C CYS A 35 3.44 9.38 -5.04
N VAL A 36 2.21 9.28 -5.56
CA VAL A 36 1.22 10.35 -5.50
C VAL A 36 0.82 10.61 -4.05
N GLY A 37 0.56 9.57 -3.25
CA GLY A 37 0.25 9.71 -1.82
C GLY A 37 1.37 10.41 -1.04
N VAL A 38 2.63 10.03 -1.27
CA VAL A 38 3.80 10.68 -0.66
C VAL A 38 3.90 12.14 -1.09
N ALA A 39 3.71 12.43 -2.39
CA ALA A 39 3.74 13.80 -2.90
C ALA A 39 2.61 14.66 -2.30
N THR A 40 1.39 14.13 -2.23
CA THR A 40 0.25 14.81 -1.60
C THR A 40 0.51 15.08 -0.13
N ALA A 41 1.04 14.10 0.62
CA ALA A 41 1.38 14.27 2.03
C ALA A 41 2.48 15.33 2.23
N ALA A 42 3.52 15.32 1.40
CA ALA A 42 4.60 16.32 1.46
C ALA A 42 4.09 17.75 1.18
N VAL A 43 3.22 17.89 0.16
CA VAL A 43 2.59 19.16 -0.21
C VAL A 43 1.67 19.67 0.91
N ALA A 44 0.86 18.78 1.51
CA ALA A 44 -0.01 19.14 2.64
C ALA A 44 0.81 19.53 3.89
N ALA A 45 1.90 18.81 4.17
CA ALA A 45 2.82 19.13 5.27
C ALA A 45 3.49 20.50 5.08
N TYR A 46 3.89 20.84 3.86
CA TYR A 46 4.49 22.15 3.55
C TYR A 46 3.55 23.33 3.89
N TRP A 47 2.25 23.15 3.71
CA TRP A 47 1.23 24.15 4.08
C TRP A 47 0.69 24.00 5.51
N GLY A 48 1.18 23.04 6.29
CA GLY A 48 0.69 22.78 7.65
C GLY A 48 -0.73 22.22 7.70
N ARG A 49 -1.20 21.58 6.62
CA ARG A 49 -2.58 21.07 6.45
C ARG A 49 -2.62 19.55 6.36
N LEU A 50 -1.70 18.86 7.04
CA LEU A 50 -1.61 17.40 6.97
C LEU A 50 -2.85 16.74 7.60
N ASP A 51 -3.37 17.32 8.68
CA ASP A 51 -4.54 16.81 9.39
C ASP A 51 -5.83 16.89 8.54
N ASP A 52 -5.90 17.84 7.61
CA ASP A 52 -7.05 18.02 6.70
C ASP A 52 -7.23 16.82 5.75
N LEU A 53 -6.19 16.01 5.51
CA LEU A 53 -6.28 14.80 4.69
C LEU A 53 -7.06 13.66 5.38
N GLY A 54 -7.34 13.79 6.67
CA GLY A 54 -8.17 12.83 7.43
C GLY A 54 -7.58 11.43 7.55
N ALA A 55 -6.27 11.26 7.37
CA ALA A 55 -5.61 9.94 7.38
C ALA A 55 -5.79 9.18 8.70
N ASN A 56 -6.00 9.90 9.81
CA ASN A 56 -6.20 9.33 11.15
C ASN A 56 -7.66 9.05 11.50
N GLU A 57 -8.61 9.39 10.64
CA GLU A 57 -10.04 9.18 10.87
C GLU A 57 -10.39 7.69 10.98
N GLU A 58 -11.18 7.31 11.99
CA GLU A 58 -11.48 5.91 12.30
C GLU A 58 -12.15 5.18 11.13
N TRP A 59 -13.07 5.84 10.42
CA TRP A 59 -13.76 5.24 9.27
C TRP A 59 -12.81 4.95 8.11
N LEU A 60 -11.79 5.80 7.89
CA LEU A 60 -10.81 5.63 6.83
C LEU A 60 -9.81 4.53 7.19
N ARG A 61 -9.39 4.46 8.46
CA ARG A 61 -8.56 3.37 8.97
C ARG A 61 -9.28 2.02 8.89
N PHE A 62 -10.57 1.99 9.24
CA PHE A 62 -11.42 0.80 9.09
C PHE A 62 -11.52 0.34 7.63
N LEU A 63 -11.73 1.29 6.70
CA LEU A 63 -11.80 0.98 5.28
C LEU A 63 -10.46 0.42 4.76
N ALA A 64 -9.34 1.06 5.15
CA ALA A 64 -8.00 0.62 4.78
C ALA A 64 -7.68 -0.78 5.32
N SER A 65 -7.98 -1.06 6.59
CA SER A 65 -7.75 -2.38 7.19
C SER A 65 -8.64 -3.44 6.57
N SER A 66 -9.91 -3.13 6.32
CA SER A 66 -10.85 -4.08 5.69
C SER A 66 -10.42 -4.39 4.26
N GLY A 67 -10.01 -3.37 3.49
CA GLY A 67 -9.49 -3.53 2.14
C GLY A 67 -8.23 -4.38 2.10
N ALA A 68 -7.27 -4.14 3.01
CA ALA A 68 -6.04 -4.94 3.09
C ALA A 68 -6.33 -6.43 3.35
N VAL A 69 -7.27 -6.73 4.25
CA VAL A 69 -7.71 -8.11 4.51
C VAL A 69 -8.35 -8.71 3.25
N LEU A 70 -9.31 -8.02 2.64
CA LEU A 70 -10.00 -8.49 1.43
C LEU A 70 -9.03 -8.79 0.28
N LEU A 71 -8.06 -7.90 0.04
CA LEU A 71 -7.05 -8.09 -1.01
C LEU A 71 -6.13 -9.28 -0.72
N THR A 72 -5.77 -9.49 0.55
CA THR A 72 -4.95 -10.66 0.95
C THR A 72 -5.72 -11.96 0.75
N PHE A 73 -7.01 -11.98 1.08
CA PHE A 73 -7.88 -13.13 0.80
C PHE A 73 -8.07 -13.37 -0.69
N LEU A 74 -8.26 -12.31 -1.48
CA LEU A 74 -8.40 -12.42 -2.93
C LEU A 74 -7.14 -13.00 -3.58
N ALA A 75 -5.97 -12.51 -3.18
CA ALA A 75 -4.70 -13.09 -3.60
C ALA A 75 -4.61 -14.58 -3.25
N GLY A 76 -5.09 -14.97 -2.06
CA GLY A 76 -5.22 -16.37 -1.64
C GLY A 76 -6.24 -17.18 -2.44
N ALA A 77 -7.30 -16.55 -2.93
CA ALA A 77 -8.36 -17.19 -3.72
C ALA A 77 -7.94 -17.43 -5.18
N GLU A 78 -7.05 -16.58 -5.73
CA GLU A 78 -6.49 -16.74 -7.08
C GLU A 78 -5.46 -17.88 -7.17
N LEU A 79 -5.02 -18.41 -6.03
CA LEU A 79 -4.02 -19.47 -5.93
C LEU A 79 -4.59 -20.86 -6.25
N GLN A 80 -3.99 -21.52 -7.25
CA GLN A 80 -4.36 -22.87 -7.64
C GLN A 80 -3.78 -23.93 -6.68
N PRO A 81 -4.61 -24.70 -5.96
CA PRO A 81 -4.14 -25.62 -4.92
C PRO A 81 -3.31 -26.78 -5.48
N GLU A 82 -3.57 -27.24 -6.71
CA GLU A 82 -2.82 -28.33 -7.35
C GLU A 82 -1.38 -27.92 -7.67
N VAL A 83 -1.17 -26.68 -8.12
CA VAL A 83 0.16 -26.12 -8.40
C VAL A 83 0.91 -25.89 -7.11
N MET A 84 0.24 -25.33 -6.10
CA MET A 84 0.84 -25.08 -4.78
C MET A 84 1.37 -26.38 -4.17
N LYS A 85 0.58 -27.45 -4.15
CA LYS A 85 1.00 -28.78 -3.63
C LYS A 85 2.25 -29.34 -4.32
N LYS A 86 2.38 -29.12 -5.63
CA LYS A 86 3.55 -29.59 -6.41
C LYS A 86 4.82 -28.77 -6.14
N LYS A 87 4.69 -27.52 -5.68
CA LYS A 87 5.77 -26.55 -5.52
C LYS A 87 5.92 -26.02 -4.09
N LEU A 88 5.43 -26.77 -3.10
CA LEU A 88 5.43 -26.32 -1.70
C LEU A 88 6.82 -25.96 -1.21
N THR A 89 7.84 -26.75 -1.54
CA THR A 89 9.21 -26.49 -1.09
C THR A 89 9.76 -25.21 -1.71
N GLU A 90 9.62 -25.04 -3.03
CA GLU A 90 10.12 -23.85 -3.72
C GLU A 90 9.39 -22.58 -3.27
N VAL A 91 8.06 -22.61 -3.19
CA VAL A 91 7.25 -21.47 -2.73
C VAL A 91 7.58 -21.13 -1.28
N SER A 92 7.72 -22.13 -0.41
CA SER A 92 8.06 -21.88 1.00
C SER A 92 9.44 -21.26 1.16
N VAL A 93 10.45 -21.77 0.45
CA VAL A 93 11.81 -21.23 0.50
C VAL A 93 11.84 -19.79 -0.03
N VAL A 94 11.23 -19.55 -1.20
CA VAL A 94 11.15 -18.20 -1.79
C VAL A 94 10.37 -17.26 -0.87
N GLY A 95 9.28 -17.70 -0.26
CA GLY A 95 8.51 -16.91 0.70
C GLY A 95 9.30 -16.57 1.96
N TRP A 96 9.99 -17.55 2.56
CA TRP A 96 10.81 -17.35 3.74
C TRP A 96 11.95 -16.36 3.47
N PHE A 97 12.77 -16.60 2.44
CA PHE A 97 13.89 -15.70 2.14
C PHE A 97 13.40 -14.34 1.60
N GLY A 98 12.33 -14.32 0.81
CA GLY A 98 11.71 -13.11 0.30
C GLY A 98 11.15 -12.21 1.40
N PHE A 99 10.73 -12.76 2.54
CA PHE A 99 10.29 -11.99 3.70
C PHE A 99 11.45 -11.67 4.66
N LEU A 100 12.23 -12.68 5.05
CA LEU A 100 13.20 -12.56 6.14
C LEU A 100 14.40 -11.70 5.73
N SER A 101 14.84 -11.78 4.47
CA SER A 101 16.00 -11.02 3.99
C SER A 101 15.73 -9.51 3.97
N PRO A 102 14.64 -8.99 3.37
CA PRO A 102 14.32 -7.57 3.46
C PRO A 102 14.06 -7.10 4.89
N PHE A 103 13.35 -7.92 5.70
CA PHE A 103 13.07 -7.58 7.09
C PHE A 103 14.35 -7.38 7.91
N LEU A 104 15.23 -8.38 7.94
CA LEU A 104 16.49 -8.31 8.68
C LEU A 104 17.43 -7.25 8.12
N GLY A 105 17.47 -7.09 6.78
CA GLY A 105 18.26 -6.04 6.13
C GLY A 105 17.84 -4.65 6.58
N CYS A 106 16.55 -4.33 6.48
CA CYS A 106 16.01 -3.05 6.93
C CYS A 106 16.18 -2.84 8.44
N ALA A 107 15.96 -3.88 9.26
CA ALA A 107 16.14 -3.80 10.71
C ALA A 107 17.61 -3.54 11.10
N ALA A 108 18.57 -4.21 10.45
CA ALA A 108 19.99 -3.98 10.68
C ALA A 108 20.41 -2.58 10.25
N VAL A 109 19.95 -2.10 9.09
CA VAL A 109 20.22 -0.73 8.64
C VAL A 109 19.62 0.28 9.60
N ALA A 110 18.38 0.10 10.04
CA ALA A 110 17.76 0.97 11.03
C ALA A 110 18.61 1.03 12.31
N HIS A 111 18.91 -0.11 12.92
CA HIS A 111 19.60 -0.16 14.21
C HIS A 111 21.08 0.27 14.17
N TYR A 112 21.83 -0.11 13.14
CA TYR A 112 23.29 0.10 13.09
C TYR A 112 23.72 1.32 12.28
N VAL A 113 22.91 1.78 11.32
CA VAL A 113 23.26 2.92 10.45
C VAL A 113 22.48 4.17 10.82
N LEU A 114 21.18 4.04 11.06
CA LEU A 114 20.28 5.18 11.29
C LEU A 114 20.03 5.47 12.78
N GLY A 115 20.21 4.48 13.66
CA GLY A 115 20.04 4.59 15.12
C GLY A 115 18.60 4.47 15.57
#